data_AF-A0A0E9M073-F1
#
_entry.id   AF-A0A0E9M073-F1
#
_cell.length_a   1.000
_cell.length_b   1.000
_cell.length_c   1.000
_cell.angle_alpha   90.00
_cell.angle_beta   90.00
_cell.angle_gamma   90.00
#
_symmetry.space_group_name_H-M   'P 1'
#
loop_
_entity.id
_entity.type
_entity.pdbx_description
1 polymer ?
#
loop_
_entity_poly.entity_id
_entity_poly.type
_entity_poly.pdbx_seq_one_letter_code
_entity_poly.pdbx_strand_id
1 'polypeptide(L)' 'MKELTVLSGKGGTGKTSVTAALASMATHIVLCDNDVDAANLHLLAQPVILEEYPFLRMAGQH' A
#
# COMPACT_ATOMS: atom_id res chain seq x y z
N MET A 1 0.30 14.22 13.89
CA MET A 1 0.45 13.15 12.89
C MET A 1 0.13 13.75 11.53
N LYS A 2 0.89 13.43 10.48
CA LYS A 2 0.61 13.88 9.11
C LYS A 2 0.33 12.66 8.26
N GLU A 3 -0.69 12.75 7.43
CA GLU A 3 -1.15 11.66 6.56
C GLU A 3 -1.09 12.13 5.11
N LEU A 4 -0.67 11.24 4.21
CA LEU A 4 -0.60 11.50 2.79
C LEU A 4 -1.12 10.28 2.04
N THR A 5 -2.21 10.47 1.29
CA THR A 5 -2.78 9.41 0.44
C THR A 5 -2.46 9.71 -1.02
N VAL A 6 -1.81 8.77 -1.70
CA VAL A 6 -1.51 8.86 -3.14
C VAL A 6 -2.60 8.15 -3.93
N LEU A 7 -3.43 8.92 -4.63
CA LEU A 7 -4.53 8.42 -5.46
C LEU A 7 -4.25 8.66 -6.95
N SER A 8 -4.82 7.83 -7.82
CA SER A 8 -4.81 8.06 -9.26
C SER A 8 -5.84 7.18 -9.97
N GLY A 9 -6.42 7.71 -11.05
CA GLY A 9 -7.59 7.13 -11.71
C GLY A 9 -7.37 6.00 -12.71
N LYS A 10 -6.14 5.52 -12.95
CA LYS A 10 -5.85 4.37 -13.85
C LYS A 10 -4.66 3.55 -13.33
N GLY A 11 -4.57 2.28 -13.73
CA GLY A 11 -3.38 1.44 -13.50
C GLY A 11 -2.19 1.92 -14.34
N GLY A 12 -0.97 1.69 -13.86
CA GLY A 12 0.28 2.00 -14.61
C GLY A 12 0.71 3.48 -14.64
N THR A 13 0.04 4.36 -13.90
CA THR A 13 0.32 5.82 -13.86
C THR A 13 1.46 6.21 -12.91
N GLY A 14 2.15 5.24 -12.30
CA GLY A 14 3.31 5.50 -11.45
C GLY A 14 3.01 5.82 -9.98
N LYS A 15 1.78 5.61 -9.48
CA LYS A 15 1.43 5.80 -8.06
C LYS A 15 2.44 5.16 -7.11
N THR A 16 2.69 3.87 -7.29
CA THR A 16 3.60 3.07 -6.45
C THR A 16 5.02 3.61 -6.49
N SER A 17 5.50 4.04 -7.66
CA SER A 17 6.84 4.63 -7.81
C SER A 17 6.97 5.96 -7.05
N VAL A 18 5.95 6.82 -7.12
CA VAL A 18 5.94 8.09 -6.37
C VAL A 18 5.88 7.83 -4.86
N THR A 19 5.03 6.91 -4.43
CA THR A 19 4.96 6.49 -3.02
C THR A 19 6.31 5.97 -2.52
N ALA A 20 7.00 5.15 -3.33
CA ALA A 20 8.34 4.64 -3.01
C ALA A 20 9.37 5.75 -2.80
N ALA A 21 9.39 6.73 -3.71
CA ALA A 21 10.32 7.84 -3.65
C ALA A 21 10.09 8.68 -2.38
N LEU A 22 8.83 8.97 -2.05
CA LEU A 22 8.48 9.68 -0.82
C LEU A 22 8.85 8.88 0.44
N ALA A 23 8.56 7.58 0.44
CA ALA A 23 8.89 6.68 1.53
C ALA A 23 10.40 6.60 1.79
N SER A 24 11.21 6.57 0.72
CA SER A 24 12.68 6.50 0.81
C SER A 24 13.32 7.71 1.51
N MET A 25 12.62 8.85 1.53
CA MET A 25 13.07 10.09 2.18
C MET A 25 12.58 10.22 3.63
N ALA A 26 11.70 9.33 4.10
CA ALA A 26 11.10 9.40 5.41
C ALA A 26 11.87 8.54 6.43
N THR A 27 12.17 9.09 7.61
CA THR A 27 12.83 8.37 8.71
C THR A 27 11.86 7.62 9.63
N HIS A 28 10.63 8.12 9.76
CA HIS A 28 9.58 7.51 10.60
C HIS A 28 8.26 7.52 9.83
N ILE A 29 7.98 6.42 9.14
CA ILE A 29 6.80 6.27 8.28
C ILE A 29 6.11 4.95 8.55
N VAL A 30 4.78 4.98 8.41
CA VAL A 30 3.95 3.80 8.25
C VAL A 30 3.45 3.80 6.83
N LEU A 31 3.68 2.70 6.11
CA LEU A 31 3.21 2.51 4.74
C LEU A 31 2.03 1.55 4.76
N CYS A 32 0.98 1.91 4.04
CA CYS A 32 -0.20 1.08 3.85
C CYS A 32 -0.48 0.96 2.35
N ASP A 33 -0.64 -0.26 1.88
CA ASP A 33 -1.08 -0.53 0.51
C ASP A 33 -2.58 -0.82 0.54
N ASN A 34 -3.36 0.10 -0.02
CA ASN A 34 -4.82 0.03 -0.01
C ASN A 34 -5.39 -0.56 -1.31
N ASP A 35 -4.53 -1.14 -2.16
CA ASP A 35 -4.98 -1.86 -3.36
C ASP A 35 -5.35 -3.30 -2.97
N VAL A 36 -6.65 -3.60 -2.99
CA VAL A 36 -7.19 -4.93 -2.63
C VAL A 36 -6.82 -5.98 -3.67
N ASP A 37 -6.75 -5.59 -4.95
CA ASP A 37 -6.57 -6.53 -6.06
C ASP A 37 -5.09 -6.77 -6.37
N ALA A 38 -4.24 -5.76 -6.15
CA ALA A 38 -2.85 -5.77 -6.57
C ALA A 38 -1.91 -5.00 -5.62
N ALA A 39 -1.88 -5.36 -4.33
CA ALA A 39 -0.91 -4.80 -3.39
C ALA A 39 0.54 -5.02 -3.86
N ASN A 40 1.29 -3.94 -4.02
CA ASN A 40 2.62 -3.87 -4.63
C ASN A 40 3.73 -3.38 -3.68
N LEU A 41 3.42 -3.10 -2.41
CA LEU A 41 4.43 -2.61 -1.45
C LEU A 41 5.58 -3.60 -1.24
N HIS A 42 5.33 -4.90 -1.42
CA HIS A 42 6.34 -5.96 -1.39
C HIS A 42 7.40 -5.84 -2.50
N LEU A 43 7.14 -5.06 -3.56
CA LEU A 43 8.14 -4.77 -4.60
C LEU A 43 9.15 -3.70 -4.14
N LEU A 44 8.75 -2.86 -3.18
CA LEU A 44 9.53 -1.73 -2.68
C LEU A 44 10.26 -2.07 -1.39
N ALA A 45 9.72 -3.01 -0.62
CA ALA A 45 10.25 -3.45 0.66
C ALA A 45 10.66 -4.94 0.59
N GLN A 46 11.51 -5.36 1.51
CA GLN A 46 11.73 -6.78 1.81
C GLN A 46 11.04 -7.08 3.15
N PRO A 47 9.71 -7.20 3.19
CA PRO A 47 8.99 -7.29 4.45
C PRO A 47 9.24 -8.64 5.13
N VAL A 48 9.28 -8.60 6.46
CA VAL A 48 9.11 -9.79 7.29
C VAL A 48 7.67 -9.79 7.76
N ILE A 49 6.92 -10.86 7.47
CA ILE A 49 5.54 -11.01 7.92
C ILE A 49 5.55 -11.22 9.43
N LEU A 50 4.97 -10.27 10.17
CA LEU A 50 4.83 -10.36 11.62
C LEU A 50 3.52 -11.03 12.02
N GLU A 51 2.44 -10.68 11.30
CA GLU A 51 1.08 -11.18 11.54
C GLU A 51 0.36 -11.34 10.20
N GLU A 52 -0.51 -12.35 10.10
CA GLU A 52 -1.35 -12.61 8.94
C GLU A 52 -2.75 -13.01 9.43
N TYR A 53 -3.78 -12.48 8.77
CA TYR A 53 -5.18 -12.70 9.12
C TYR A 53 -5.96 -13.14 7.88
N PRO A 54 -6.89 -14.10 7.98
CA PRO A 54 -7.74 -14.48 6.87
C PRO A 54 -8.63 -13.30 6.45
N PHE A 55 -8.71 -13.05 5.15
CA PHE A 55 -9.64 -12.03 4.62
C PHE A 55 -11.10 -12.49 4.81
N LEU A 56 -11.86 -11.72 5.59
CA LEU A 56 -13.28 -11.96 5.82
C LEU A 56 -14.10 -10.95 5.01
N ARG A 57 -14.68 -11.40 3.90
CA ARG A 57 -15.66 -10.58 3.17
C ARG A 57 -16.91 -10.37 4.02
N MET A 58 -17.49 -9.18 4.00
CA MET A 58 -18.81 -8.97 4.56
C MET A 58 -19.87 -9.68 3.70
N ALA A 59 -20.82 -10.36 4.33
CA ALA A 59 -21.91 -11.02 3.61
C ALA A 59 -22.71 -9.98 2.81
N GLY A 60 -22.81 -10.17 1.49
CA GLY A 60 -23.67 -9.36 0.61
C GLY A 60 -22.96 -8.40 -0.35
N GLN A 61 -21.63 -8.37 -0.42
CA GLN A 61 -20.91 -7.65 -1.48
C GLN A 61 -20.46 -8.63 -2.57
N HIS A 62 -21.01 -8.42 -3.77
CA HIS A 62 -20.63 -9.10 -5.02
C HIS A 62 -19.42 -8.42 -5.64
#